data_AF-I7LDM9-F1
#
_entry.id   AF-I7LDM9-F1
#
_cell.length_a   1.000
_cell.length_b   1.000
_cell.length_c   1.000
_cell.angle_alpha   90.00
_cell.angle_beta   90.00
_cell.angle_gamma   90.00
#
_symmetry.space_group_name_H-M   'P 1'
#
loop_
_entity.id
_entity.type
_entity.pdbx_description
1 polymer ?
#
loop_
_entity_poly.entity_id
_entity_poly.type
_entity_poly.pdbx_seq_one_letter_code
_entity_poly.pdbx_strand_id
1 'polypeptide(L)' 'MNDFTKNIAQALFDQDKINDLLRKQLQQAVNDLLEA' A
#
# COMPACT_ATOMS: atom_id res chain seq x y z
N MET A 1 24.35 9.51 0.32
CA MET A 1 22.97 9.11 -0.04
C MET A 1 22.04 10.12 0.62
N ASN A 2 21.33 10.89 -0.20
CA ASN A 2 20.46 11.98 0.28
C ASN A 2 19.22 11.39 0.97
N ASP A 3 18.64 12.09 1.94
CA ASP A 3 17.43 11.65 2.66
C ASP A 3 16.26 11.40 1.70
N PHE A 4 16.23 12.12 0.57
CA PHE A 4 15.30 11.87 -0.53
C PHE A 4 15.41 10.43 -1.08
N THR A 5 16.63 9.93 -1.32
CA THR A 5 16.85 8.57 -1.84
C THR A 5 16.49 7.51 -0.80
N LYS A 6 16.75 7.79 0.49
CA LYS A 6 16.34 6.90 1.59
C LYS A 6 14.81 6.83 1.74
N ASN A 7 14.12 7.96 1.65
CA ASN A 7 12.66 8.02 1.76
C ASN A 7 11.97 7.31 0.59
N ILE A 8 12.50 7.46 -0.63
CA ILE A 8 11.98 6.73 -1.81
C ILE A 8 12.26 5.23 -1.70
N ALA A 9 13.46 4.84 -1.25
CA ALA A 9 13.77 3.44 -0.99
C ALA A 9 12.86 2.87 0.11
N GLN A 10 12.70 3.55 1.24
CA GLN A 10 11.77 3.13 2.29
C GLN A 10 10.32 3.10 1.83
N ALA A 11 9.86 4.05 1.01
CA ALA A 11 8.49 4.01 0.49
C ALA A 11 8.26 2.85 -0.50
N LEU A 12 9.28 2.49 -1.28
CA LEU A 12 9.24 1.36 -2.23
C LEU A 12 9.45 -0.01 -1.55
N PHE A 13 10.21 -0.05 -0.45
CA PHE A 13 10.58 -1.28 0.28
C PHE A 13 9.86 -1.46 1.62
N ASP A 14 9.13 -0.47 2.14
CA ASP A 14 8.10 -0.63 3.18
C ASP A 14 6.92 -1.35 2.51
N GLN A 15 7.15 -2.63 2.20
CA GLN A 15 6.13 -3.55 1.75
C GLN A 15 4.95 -3.51 2.72
N ASP A 16 5.16 -3.37 4.03
CA ASP A 16 4.06 -3.30 4.99
C ASP A 16 3.09 -2.15 4.71
N LYS A 17 3.58 -0.97 4.33
CA LYS A 17 2.71 0.19 4.01
C LYS A 17 2.05 0.07 2.65
N ILE A 18 2.78 -0.40 1.63
CA ILE A 18 2.20 -0.65 0.30
C ILE A 18 1.15 -1.76 0.41
N ASN A 19 1.46 -2.83 1.15
CA ASN A 19 0.61 -4.00 1.31
C ASN A 19 -0.62 -3.68 2.16
N ASP A 20 -0.52 -2.82 3.18
CA ASP A 20 -1.69 -2.33 3.92
C ASP A 20 -2.62 -1.46 3.08
N LEU A 21 -2.06 -0.55 2.27
CA LEU A 21 -2.86 0.28 1.37
C LEU A 21 -3.56 -0.57 0.30
N LEU A 22 -2.81 -1.47 -0.34
CA LEU A 22 -3.33 -2.37 -1.36
C LEU A 22 -4.37 -3.35 -0.78
N ARG A 23 -4.12 -3.87 0.43
CA ARG A 23 -5.04 -4.77 1.15
C ARG A 23 -6.36 -4.06 1.46
N LYS A 24 -6.32 -2.82 1.95
CA LYS A 24 -7.54 -2.04 2.22
C LYS A 24 -8.35 -1.79 0.95
N GLN A 25 -7.69 -1.41 -0.14
CA GLN A 25 -8.37 -1.19 -1.42
C GLN A 25 -8.98 -2.48 -1.98
N LEU A 26 -8.27 -3.61 -1.90
CA LEU A 26 -8.81 -4.92 -2.29
C LEU A 26 -9.99 -5.33 -1.42
N GLN A 27 -9.92 -5.13 -0.11
CA GLN A 27 -10.99 -5.52 0.80
C GLN A 27 -12.24 -4.68 0.59
N GLN A 28 -12.09 -3.38 0.31
CA GLN A 28 -13.20 -2.52 -0.05
C GLN A 28 -13.83 -2.94 -1.39
N ALA A 29 -13.03 -3.18 -2.42
CA ALA A 29 -13.53 -3.64 -3.72
C ALA A 29 -14.24 -5.00 -3.63
N VAL A 30 -13.76 -5.91 -2.77
CA VAL A 30 -14.41 -7.21 -2.52
C VAL A 30 -15.72 -7.02 -1.75
N ASN A 31 -15.77 -6.14 -0.75
CA ASN A 31 -17.00 -5.86 -0.01
C ASN A 31 -18.06 -5.21 -0.92
N ASP A 32 -17.68 -4.21 -1.72
CA ASP A 32 -18.58 -3.56 -2.67
C ASP A 32 -19.14 -4.56 -3.70
N LEU A 33 -18.35 -5.58 -4.07
CA LEU A 33 -18.77 -6.65 -4.98
C LEU A 33 -19.69 -7.68 -4.32
N LEU A 34 -19.53 -7.95 -3.02
CA LEU A 34 -20.32 -8.92 -2.27
C LEU A 34 -21.61 -8.34 -1.69
N GLU A 35 -21.68 -7.03 -1.48
CA GLU A 35 -22.88 -6.31 -1.02
C GLU A 35 -23.86 -5.96 -2.16
N ALA A 36 -23.48 -6.17 -3.43
CA ALA A 36 -24.32 -6.01 -4.63
C ALA A 36 -25.17 -7.26 -4.94
#